data_AF-A0A7R9KT49-F1
#
_entry.id   AF-A0A7R9KT49-F1
#
_cell.length_a   1.000
_cell.length_b   1.000
_cell.length_c   1.000
_cell.angle_alpha   90.00
_cell.angle_beta   90.00
_cell.angle_gamma   90.00
#
_symmetry.space_group_name_H-M   'P 1'
#
loop_
_entity.id
_entity.type
_entity.pdbx_description
1 polymer ?
#
loop_
_entity_poly.entity_id
_entity_poly.type
_entity_poly.pdbx_seq_one_letter_code
_entity_poly.pdbx_strand_id
1 'polypeptide(L)'
;MKLSVIFLMVGSILLVEAELMTPKQRLRCEQFISIFENDTIEIQYAFVMDVHDGRGYTCGKFGFTTCTGDAYDLIKKYTAKKPANPLAPFLPELERLAREFSNDTSGLGGYPEAWKTAAKDQLFRDTQDEVSAGMSY
;
A
#
# COMPACT_ATOMS: atom_id res chain seq x y z
N MET A 1 -18.31 -30.53 54.69
CA MET A 1 -19.07 -29.93 53.57
C MET A 1 -18.20 -28.84 52.96
N LYS A 2 -18.01 -28.91 51.64
CA LYS A 2 -17.47 -27.86 50.73
C LYS A 2 -15.95 -27.62 50.74
N LEU A 3 -15.28 -27.44 49.61
CA LEU A 3 -15.66 -27.56 48.20
C LEU A 3 -14.36 -27.79 47.40
N SER A 4 -14.45 -28.61 46.36
CA SER A 4 -13.39 -28.90 45.40
C SER A 4 -12.84 -27.65 44.71
N VAL A 5 -11.52 -27.64 44.51
CA VAL A 5 -10.81 -26.72 43.63
C VAL A 5 -11.22 -27.01 42.19
N ILE A 6 -11.95 -26.10 41.55
CA ILE A 6 -12.19 -26.13 40.11
C ILE A 6 -11.16 -25.22 39.45
N PHE A 7 -10.18 -25.83 38.80
CA PHE A 7 -9.24 -25.15 37.92
C PHE A 7 -9.96 -24.88 36.59
N LEU A 8 -10.56 -23.69 36.45
CA LEU A 8 -11.10 -23.22 35.18
C LEU A 8 -9.94 -22.77 34.30
N MET A 9 -9.44 -23.69 33.48
CA MET A 9 -8.54 -23.38 32.39
C MET A 9 -9.36 -22.65 31.32
N VAL A 10 -9.37 -21.32 31.36
CA VAL A 10 -9.86 -20.50 30.26
C VAL A 10 -8.84 -20.66 29.14
N GLY A 11 -9.10 -21.61 28.24
CA GLY A 11 -8.35 -21.77 27.01
C GLY A 11 -8.41 -20.46 26.24
N SER A 12 -7.31 -19.72 26.24
CA SER A 12 -7.11 -18.59 25.36
C SER A 12 -7.16 -19.14 23.95
N ILE A 13 -8.27 -18.89 23.26
CA ILE A 13 -8.33 -19.05 21.81
C ILE A 13 -7.34 -18.03 21.26
N LEU A 14 -6.11 -18.49 20.98
CA LEU A 14 -5.25 -17.85 20.01
C LEU A 14 -5.99 -17.95 18.68
N LEU A 15 -6.75 -16.92 18.35
CA LEU A 15 -7.11 -16.65 16.96
C LEU A 15 -5.79 -16.35 16.24
N VAL A 16 -5.13 -17.40 15.79
CA VAL A 16 -4.14 -17.29 14.74
C VAL A 16 -4.96 -17.00 13.48
N GLU A 17 -5.03 -15.73 13.08
CA GLU A 17 -5.36 -15.42 11.69
C GLU A 17 -4.33 -16.15 10.84
N ALA A 18 -4.75 -17.26 10.24
CA ALA A 18 -3.93 -17.93 9.25
C ALA A 18 -3.87 -17.00 8.03
N GLU A 19 -2.69 -16.47 7.72
CA GLU A 19 -2.48 -15.92 6.38
C GLU A 19 -2.90 -16.99 5.37
N LEU A 20 -3.88 -16.68 4.52
CA LEU A 20 -4.45 -17.62 3.53
C LEU A 20 -3.37 -18.18 2.59
N MET A 21 -2.25 -17.49 2.46
CA MET A 21 -1.10 -17.82 1.61
C MET A 21 0.22 -17.60 2.32
N THR A 22 1.19 -18.49 2.09
CA THR A 22 2.59 -18.23 2.44
C THR A 22 3.16 -17.07 1.61
N PRO A 23 4.24 -16.40 2.06
CA PRO A 23 4.88 -15.32 1.29
C PRO A 23 5.28 -15.73 -0.13
N LYS A 24 5.70 -16.99 -0.33
CA LYS A 24 6.04 -17.52 -1.66
C LYS A 24 4.81 -17.67 -2.55
N GLN A 25 3.68 -18.15 -2.00
CA GLN A 25 2.43 -18.26 -2.75
C GLN A 25 1.90 -16.88 -3.13
N ARG A 26 1.89 -15.94 -2.18
CA ARG A 26 1.51 -14.55 -2.43
C ARG A 26 2.34 -13.92 -3.55
N LEU A 27 3.68 -14.06 -3.50
CA LEU A 27 4.56 -13.58 -4.55
C LEU A 27 4.20 -14.17 -5.92
N ARG A 28 3.86 -15.46 -6.01
CA ARG A 28 3.45 -16.07 -7.29
C ARG A 28 2.14 -15.50 -7.80
N CYS A 29 1.14 -15.30 -6.95
CA CYS A 29 -0.11 -14.67 -7.33
C CYS A 29 0.11 -13.24 -7.85
N GLU A 30 0.95 -12.48 -7.17
CA GLU A 30 1.30 -11.10 -7.58
C GLU A 30 2.06 -11.06 -8.90
N GLN A 31 2.92 -12.04 -9.18
CA GLN A 31 3.56 -12.20 -10.48
C GLN A 31 2.56 -12.56 -11.58
N PHE A 32 1.57 -13.41 -11.29
CA PHE A 32 0.49 -13.69 -12.24
C PHE A 32 -0.32 -12.44 -12.57
N ILE A 33 -0.70 -11.67 -11.56
CA ILE A 33 -1.38 -10.37 -11.76
C ILE A 33 -0.52 -9.46 -12.63
N SER A 34 0.78 -9.36 -12.32
CA SER A 34 1.71 -8.53 -13.10
C SER A 34 1.82 -8.95 -14.57
N ILE A 35 1.73 -10.24 -14.89
CA ILE A 35 1.69 -10.70 -16.29
C ILE A 35 0.43 -10.17 -16.99
N PHE A 36 -0.74 -10.26 -16.36
CA PHE A 36 -1.99 -9.80 -16.97
C PHE A 36 -2.05 -8.27 -17.11
N GLU A 37 -1.50 -7.53 -16.15
CA GLU A 37 -1.56 -6.06 -16.13
C GLU A 37 -0.40 -5.40 -16.89
N ASN A 38 0.79 -6.02 -16.93
CA ASN A 38 2.03 -5.39 -17.39
C ASN A 38 2.90 -6.26 -18.31
N ASP A 39 2.45 -7.46 -18.71
CA ASP A 39 3.19 -8.41 -19.56
C ASP A 39 4.60 -8.75 -19.01
N THR A 40 4.75 -8.78 -17.68
CA THR A 40 6.02 -9.09 -17.01
C THR A 40 5.80 -9.68 -15.62
N ILE A 41 6.76 -10.49 -15.15
CA ILE A 41 6.80 -11.00 -13.77
C ILE A 41 7.40 -10.00 -12.77
N GLU A 42 7.96 -8.89 -13.26
CA GLU A 42 8.53 -7.83 -12.44
C GLU A 42 7.42 -7.03 -11.75
N ILE A 43 7.44 -6.99 -10.42
CA ILE A 43 6.46 -6.23 -9.65
C ILE A 43 6.72 -4.71 -9.82
N GLN A 44 5.71 -3.99 -10.29
CA GLN A 44 5.83 -2.60 -10.74
C GLN A 44 5.76 -1.56 -9.61
N TYR A 45 6.62 -1.68 -8.58
CA TYR A 45 6.66 -0.72 -7.46
C TYR A 45 6.91 0.74 -7.89
N ALA A 46 7.62 0.93 -9.00
CA ALA A 46 8.00 2.25 -9.51
C ALA A 46 7.03 2.83 -10.55
N PHE A 47 5.95 2.12 -10.90
CA PHE A 47 4.96 2.63 -11.83
C PHE A 47 4.34 3.91 -11.28
N VAL A 48 4.17 4.91 -12.15
CA VAL A 48 3.50 6.17 -11.85
C VAL A 48 3.14 6.83 -13.18
N MET A 49 1.84 6.97 -13.44
CA MET A 49 1.34 7.55 -14.67
C MET A 49 -0.07 8.09 -14.45
N ASP A 50 -0.35 9.26 -15.02
CA ASP A 50 -1.74 9.66 -15.26
C ASP A 50 -2.16 8.96 -16.55
N VAL A 51 -2.96 7.91 -16.41
CA VAL A 51 -3.48 7.11 -17.53
C VAL A 51 -4.75 7.72 -18.12
N HIS A 52 -5.12 8.93 -17.68
CA HIS A 52 -6.28 9.69 -18.13
C HIS A 52 -7.62 8.97 -17.93
N ASP A 53 -7.72 8.18 -16.86
CA ASP A 53 -8.94 7.47 -16.45
C ASP A 53 -9.78 8.24 -15.41
N GLY A 54 -9.39 9.49 -15.11
CA GLY A 54 -10.07 10.34 -14.14
C GLY A 54 -9.66 10.09 -12.69
N ARG A 55 -8.56 9.37 -12.42
CA ARG A 55 -8.07 9.10 -11.06
C ARG A 55 -6.78 9.86 -10.69
N GLY A 56 -6.31 10.74 -11.58
CA GLY A 56 -5.03 11.42 -11.43
C GLY A 56 -3.87 10.45 -11.68
N TYR A 57 -2.81 10.53 -10.88
CA TYR A 57 -1.72 9.56 -11.00
C TYR A 57 -2.12 8.21 -10.42
N THR A 58 -1.98 7.16 -11.21
CA THR A 58 -2.02 5.75 -10.79
C THR A 58 -0.60 5.26 -10.57
N CYS A 59 -0.33 4.68 -9.40
CA CYS A 59 1.02 4.47 -8.89
C CYS A 59 1.23 3.08 -8.25
N GLY A 60 2.45 2.56 -8.37
CA GLY A 60 2.92 1.39 -7.65
C GLY A 60 2.27 0.07 -8.04
N LYS A 61 2.54 -0.93 -7.22
CA LYS A 61 2.22 -2.35 -7.46
C LYS A 61 0.75 -2.65 -7.76
N PHE A 62 -0.18 -1.96 -7.10
CA PHE A 62 -1.62 -2.22 -7.18
C PHE A 62 -2.42 -1.00 -7.65
N GLY A 63 -1.76 -0.01 -8.26
CA GLY A 63 -2.45 1.13 -8.85
C GLY A 63 -3.05 2.09 -7.83
N PHE A 64 -2.28 2.49 -6.82
CA PHE A 64 -2.68 3.53 -5.87
C PHE A 64 -2.96 4.84 -6.58
N THR A 65 -4.07 5.52 -6.28
CA THR A 65 -4.43 6.75 -7.00
C THR A 65 -4.41 8.00 -6.13
N THR A 66 -4.06 9.13 -6.73
CA THR A 66 -4.06 10.42 -6.04
C THR A 66 -5.45 10.95 -5.77
N CYS A 67 -6.42 10.63 -6.65
CA CYS A 67 -7.81 11.06 -6.52
C CYS A 67 -8.56 10.30 -5.41
N THR A 68 -8.38 8.98 -5.31
CA THR A 68 -9.09 8.16 -4.30
C THR A 68 -8.44 8.20 -2.91
N GLY A 69 -7.27 8.81 -2.78
CA GLY A 69 -6.60 9.04 -1.50
C GLY A 69 -5.76 7.87 -0.97
N ASP A 70 -5.77 6.73 -1.62
CA ASP A 70 -4.95 5.57 -1.25
C ASP A 70 -3.45 5.82 -1.52
N ALA A 71 -3.08 6.63 -2.52
CA ALA A 71 -1.71 7.12 -2.65
C ALA A 71 -1.31 8.06 -1.48
N TYR A 72 -2.22 8.92 -1.01
CA TYR A 72 -2.00 9.79 0.15
C TYR A 72 -1.77 8.95 1.41
N ASP A 73 -2.62 7.97 1.69
CA ASP A 73 -2.51 7.11 2.87
C ASP A 73 -1.22 6.28 2.87
N LEU A 74 -0.84 5.74 1.71
CA LEU A 74 0.45 5.06 1.54
C LEU A 74 1.63 5.98 1.86
N ILE A 75 1.66 7.18 1.28
CA ILE A 75 2.77 8.12 1.47
C ILE A 75 2.83 8.63 2.90
N LYS A 76 1.67 8.81 3.55
CA LYS A 76 1.57 9.17 4.96
C LYS A 76 2.16 8.09 5.85
N LYS A 77 1.84 6.81 5.60
CA LYS A 77 2.46 5.67 6.29
C LYS A 77 3.96 5.59 6.06
N TYR A 78 4.42 5.74 4.82
CA TYR A 78 5.85 5.73 4.50
C TYR A 78 6.58 6.89 5.20
N THR A 79 5.99 8.08 5.22
CA THR A 79 6.55 9.27 5.87
C THR A 79 6.61 9.13 7.39
N ALA A 80 5.63 8.46 8.01
CA ALA A 80 5.70 8.14 9.43
C ALA A 80 6.91 7.23 9.77
N LYS A 81 7.28 6.31 8.88
CA LYS A 81 8.46 5.44 9.03
C LYS A 81 9.77 6.13 8.66
N LYS A 82 9.73 7.05 7.69
CA LYS A 82 10.90 7.80 7.19
C LYS A 82 10.51 9.26 6.87
N PRO A 83 10.62 10.20 7.82
CA PRO A 83 10.13 11.57 7.64
C PRO A 83 10.81 12.34 6.49
N ALA A 84 12.12 12.17 6.32
CA ALA A 84 12.90 12.82 5.27
C ALA A 84 12.95 11.97 3.99
N ASN A 85 11.79 11.70 3.39
CA ASN A 85 11.67 10.95 2.14
C ASN A 85 11.23 11.88 0.99
N PRO A 86 11.49 11.52 -0.29
CA PRO A 86 11.21 12.39 -1.42
C PRO A 86 9.72 12.65 -1.68
N LEU A 87 8.81 11.86 -1.10
CA LEU A 87 7.36 11.99 -1.27
C LEU A 87 6.69 12.85 -0.19
N ALA A 88 7.35 13.06 0.96
CA ALA A 88 6.82 13.87 2.06
C ALA A 88 6.37 15.28 1.65
N PRO A 89 7.07 16.01 0.76
CA PRO A 89 6.63 17.35 0.34
C PRO A 89 5.27 17.39 -0.38
N PHE A 90 4.81 16.27 -0.94
CA PHE A 90 3.55 16.20 -1.68
C PHE A 90 2.33 15.95 -0.78
N LEU A 91 2.53 15.58 0.49
CA LEU A 91 1.44 15.23 1.40
C LEU A 91 0.32 16.28 1.51
N PRO A 92 0.61 17.59 1.61
CA PRO A 92 -0.46 18.60 1.71
C PRO A 92 -1.35 18.65 0.46
N GLU A 93 -0.75 18.53 -0.74
CA GLU A 93 -1.50 18.55 -1.98
C GLU A 93 -2.27 17.25 -2.20
N LEU A 94 -1.66 16.11 -1.89
CA LEU A 94 -2.32 14.81 -1.95
C LEU A 94 -3.53 14.73 -1.00
N GLU A 95 -3.43 15.32 0.20
CA GLU A 95 -4.56 15.42 1.13
C GLU A 95 -5.70 16.26 0.56
N ARG A 96 -5.38 17.39 -0.09
CA ARG A 96 -6.39 18.23 -0.77
C ARG A 96 -7.10 17.44 -1.87
N LEU A 97 -6.34 16.80 -2.76
CA LEU A 97 -6.86 16.01 -3.87
C LEU A 97 -7.77 14.87 -3.39
N ALA A 98 -7.34 14.14 -2.36
CA ALA A 98 -8.12 13.06 -1.76
C ALA A 98 -9.44 13.56 -1.15
N ARG A 99 -9.42 14.69 -0.43
CA ARG A 99 -10.63 15.28 0.17
C ARG A 99 -11.63 15.75 -0.87
N GLU A 100 -11.14 16.25 -2.00
CA GLU A 100 -11.95 16.81 -3.08
C GLU A 100 -12.34 15.77 -4.14
N PHE A 101 -11.84 14.54 -4.03
CA PHE A 101 -11.93 13.51 -5.09
C PHE A 101 -11.51 14.08 -6.45
N SER A 102 -10.38 14.79 -6.47
CA SER A 102 -9.89 15.51 -7.64
C SER A 102 -8.81 14.70 -8.37
N ASN A 103 -8.93 14.66 -9.70
CA ASN A 103 -7.93 14.09 -10.60
C ASN A 103 -6.88 15.09 -11.09
N ASP A 104 -6.87 16.31 -10.54
CA ASP A 104 -5.90 17.33 -10.89
C ASP A 104 -4.47 16.90 -10.52
N THR A 105 -3.54 17.09 -11.46
CA THR A 105 -2.11 16.76 -11.30
C THR A 105 -1.22 18.01 -11.39
N SER A 106 -1.79 19.19 -11.61
CA SER A 106 -1.05 20.44 -11.82
C SER A 106 -0.22 20.86 -10.59
N GLY A 107 -0.69 20.52 -9.38
CA GLY A 107 0.03 20.74 -8.11
C GLY A 107 1.11 19.70 -7.78
N LEU A 108 1.29 18.67 -8.62
CA LEU A 108 2.17 17.52 -8.35
C LEU A 108 3.45 17.53 -9.22
N GLY A 109 3.99 18.71 -9.52
CA GLY A 109 5.23 18.85 -10.29
C GLY A 109 6.40 18.07 -9.66
N GLY A 110 7.00 17.15 -10.42
CA GLY A 110 8.11 16.28 -9.97
C GLY A 110 7.68 15.07 -9.13
N TYR A 111 6.39 14.86 -8.91
CA TYR A 111 5.86 13.70 -8.19
C TYR A 111 6.25 12.36 -8.83
N PRO A 112 6.18 12.16 -10.17
CA PRO A 112 6.59 10.90 -10.80
C PRO A 112 8.06 10.53 -10.54
N GLU A 113 8.95 11.51 -10.56
CA GLU A 113 10.39 11.35 -10.33
C GLU A 113 10.67 11.03 -8.85
N ALA A 114 9.97 11.71 -7.94
CA ALA A 114 10.02 11.43 -6.52
C ALA A 114 9.52 10.02 -6.20
N TRP A 115 8.44 9.57 -6.86
CA TRP A 115 7.91 8.21 -6.73
C TRP A 115 8.91 7.17 -7.20
N LYS A 116 9.45 7.32 -8.41
CA LYS A 116 10.49 6.43 -8.95
C LYS A 116 11.75 6.40 -8.06
N THR A 117 12.07 7.51 -7.41
CA THR A 117 13.17 7.59 -6.45
C THR A 117 12.83 6.84 -5.15
N ALA A 118 11.64 7.05 -4.58
CA ALA A 118 11.16 6.33 -3.42
C ALA A 118 11.08 4.81 -3.68
N ALA A 119 10.70 4.40 -4.89
CA ALA A 119 10.62 2.99 -5.29
C ALA A 119 11.98 2.26 -5.34
N LYS A 120 13.10 2.97 -5.16
CA LYS A 120 14.42 2.34 -4.94
C LYS A 120 14.66 1.99 -3.47
N ASP A 121 13.89 2.57 -2.56
CA ASP A 121 13.95 2.31 -1.12
C ASP A 121 13.14 1.07 -0.77
N GLN A 122 13.78 0.08 -0.13
CA GLN A 122 13.10 -1.15 0.31
C GLN A 122 11.95 -0.83 1.27
N LEU A 123 12.11 0.17 2.15
CA LEU A 123 11.06 0.55 3.09
C LEU A 123 9.79 1.06 2.40
N PHE A 124 9.92 1.71 1.24
CA PHE A 124 8.76 2.14 0.47
C PHE A 124 8.06 0.96 -0.21
N ARG A 125 8.82 0.00 -0.76
CA ARG A 125 8.28 -1.25 -1.32
C ARG A 125 7.53 -2.06 -0.28
N ASP A 126 8.13 -2.25 0.89
CA ASP A 126 7.51 -2.95 2.01
C ASP A 126 6.23 -2.25 2.50
N THR A 127 6.20 -0.92 2.43
CA THR A 127 4.99 -0.15 2.79
C THR A 127 3.90 -0.30 1.74
N GLN A 128 4.23 -0.39 0.44
CA GLN A 128 3.24 -0.76 -0.58
C GLN A 128 2.66 -2.16 -0.29
N ASP A 129 3.52 -3.14 0.03
CA ASP A 129 3.09 -4.51 0.32
C ASP A 129 2.19 -4.61 1.56
N GLU A 130 2.51 -3.85 2.62
CA GLU A 130 1.69 -3.75 3.85
C GLU A 130 0.31 -3.16 3.55
N VAL A 131 0.25 -2.02 2.84
CA VAL A 131 -1.03 -1.36 2.55
C VAL A 131 -1.89 -2.24 1.66
N SER A 132 -1.31 -2.86 0.63
CA SER A 132 -2.06 -3.72 -0.28
C SER A 132 -2.54 -5.03 0.33
N ALA A 133 -1.88 -5.52 1.39
CA ALA A 133 -2.39 -6.66 2.15
C ALA A 133 -3.79 -6.39 2.75
N GLY A 134 -4.09 -5.13 3.09
CA GLY A 134 -5.40 -4.72 3.59
C GLY A 134 -6.43 -4.44 2.49
N MET A 135 -6.01 -4.37 1.22
CA MET A 135 -6.89 -4.04 0.08
C MET A 135 -7.29 -5.26 -0.76
N SER A 136 -6.59 -6.39 -0.60
CA SER A 136 -6.74 -7.58 -1.45
C SER A 136 -6.89 -8.83 -0.59
N TYR A 137 -8.00 -9.53 -0.85
CA TYR A 137 -8.58 -10.76 -0.25
C TYR A 137 -7.78 -11.56 0.78
#